data_AF-A0A7C5KD42-F1
#
_entry.id   AF-A0A7C5KD42-F1
#
_cell.length_a   1.000
_cell.length_b   1.000
_cell.length_c   1.000
_cell.angle_alpha   90.00
_cell.angle_beta   90.00
_cell.angle_gamma   90.00
#
_symmetry.space_group_name_H-M   'P 1'
#
loop_
_entity.id
_entity.type
_entity.pdbx_description
1 polymer ?
#
loop_
_entity_poly.entity_id
_entity_poly.type
_entity_poly.pdbx_seq_one_letter_code
_entity_poly.pdbx_strand_id
1 'polypeptide(L)'
;MNYKLLCFIMLFSLTLISADWYVPVVAKADGANGSHWQTSLALYNAGHKDFTATISFLPTGSGGSQNQKEFLIKAGEYLYFDDILSEFSVLGSGALKISAPDYSASNLGVVAKVYNLTENGRFGQGINVLQENRILDAPVEYFLILPENEDEERFNFGLLSLDNSSLKFQLLDRYGNLIKEVEKTYSPLFHIQYNQGYKDFFQTDQRGYVIKGILTEGKVILYGSQVDNKTNDGAFYLAQNLKSNEPPYLEGVDAASNGTIDFKDENMDNILDETIYFNEGYPFDYLFSIKAKDPEGDPVTFKILNPPKGMVLLSPQEGKIYYDPDKGDVNQRINLEVELNDGLGKSICQIPLQVIP
;
A
#
# COMPACT_ATOMS: atom_id res chain seq x y z
N MET A 1 -60.05 -7.28 -13.55
CA MET A 1 -59.07 -6.61 -12.67
C MET A 1 -57.69 -7.12 -13.03
N ASN A 2 -56.94 -6.34 -13.82
CA ASN A 2 -55.57 -6.68 -14.23
C ASN A 2 -54.60 -6.06 -13.22
N TYR A 3 -54.00 -6.87 -12.35
CA TYR A 3 -52.85 -6.44 -11.56
C TYR A 3 -51.60 -6.61 -12.41
N LYS A 4 -51.07 -5.50 -12.95
CA LYS A 4 -49.72 -5.44 -13.50
C LYS A 4 -48.74 -5.55 -12.33
N LEU A 5 -48.00 -6.64 -12.28
CA LEU A 5 -46.87 -6.82 -11.38
C LEU A 5 -45.75 -5.87 -11.86
N LEU A 6 -45.58 -4.76 -11.16
CA LEU A 6 -44.49 -3.82 -11.42
C LEU A 6 -43.23 -4.40 -10.76
N CYS A 7 -42.37 -5.05 -11.55
CA CYS A 7 -41.08 -5.56 -11.09
C CYS A 7 -40.13 -4.36 -10.99
N PHE A 8 -39.90 -3.87 -9.77
CA PHE A 8 -38.86 -2.88 -9.49
C PHE A 8 -37.51 -3.62 -9.45
N ILE A 9 -36.73 -3.51 -10.52
CA ILE A 9 -35.32 -3.91 -10.50
C ILE A 9 -34.59 -2.81 -9.72
N MET A 10 -34.31 -3.05 -8.44
CA MET A 10 -33.31 -2.28 -7.71
C MET A 10 -31.94 -2.61 -8.34
N LEU A 11 -31.41 -1.66 -9.10
CA LEU A 11 -30.00 -1.64 -9.44
C LEU A 11 -29.23 -1.30 -8.15
N PHE A 12 -28.80 -2.31 -7.41
CA PHE A 12 -27.71 -2.14 -6.47
C PHE A 12 -26.46 -1.84 -7.29
N SER A 13 -25.91 -0.63 -7.15
CA SER A 13 -24.52 -0.39 -7.57
C SER A 13 -23.65 -1.27 -6.69
N LEU A 14 -23.19 -2.41 -7.20
CA LEU A 14 -22.01 -3.04 -6.63
C LEU A 14 -20.87 -2.04 -6.86
N THR A 15 -20.43 -1.37 -5.80
CA THR A 15 -19.07 -0.85 -5.75
C THR A 15 -18.16 -2.07 -5.87
N LEU A 16 -17.66 -2.33 -7.08
CA LEU A 16 -16.54 -3.22 -7.27
C LEU A 16 -15.38 -2.65 -6.45
N ILE A 17 -14.95 -3.41 -5.46
CA ILE A 17 -13.70 -3.13 -4.74
C ILE A 17 -12.58 -3.29 -5.78
N SER A 18 -11.66 -2.34 -5.79
CA SER A 18 -10.48 -2.35 -6.65
C SER A 18 -9.22 -2.49 -5.81
N ALA A 19 -8.25 -3.23 -6.33
CA ALA A 19 -6.88 -3.18 -5.84
C ALA A 19 -6.07 -2.20 -6.69
N ASP A 20 -5.17 -1.48 -6.03
CA ASP A 20 -4.37 -0.43 -6.65
C ASP A 20 -2.87 -0.72 -6.53
N TRP A 21 -2.13 -0.43 -7.61
CA TRP A 21 -0.68 -0.47 -7.68
C TRP A 21 -0.13 0.88 -8.12
N TYR A 22 1.05 1.21 -7.63
CA TYR A 22 1.70 2.48 -7.87
C TYR A 22 3.09 2.30 -8.45
N VAL A 23 3.34 2.97 -9.57
CA VAL A 23 4.68 3.19 -10.12
C VAL A 23 5.10 4.59 -9.70
N PRO A 24 5.99 4.75 -8.71
CA PRO A 24 6.23 6.04 -8.05
C PRO A 24 6.91 7.07 -8.95
N VAL A 25 7.54 6.64 -10.04
CA VAL A 25 8.15 7.52 -11.03
C VAL A 25 8.08 6.93 -12.43
N VAL A 26 7.64 7.76 -13.37
CA VAL A 26 7.66 7.51 -14.81
C VAL A 26 8.09 8.78 -15.54
N ALA A 27 8.68 8.63 -16.72
CA ALA A 27 9.19 9.74 -17.49
C ALA A 27 9.12 9.50 -19.00
N LYS A 28 8.89 10.60 -19.73
CA LYS A 28 9.12 10.78 -21.16
C LYS A 28 9.66 12.20 -21.35
N ALA A 29 10.95 12.38 -21.09
CA ALA A 29 11.55 13.69 -20.99
C ALA A 29 13.06 13.65 -21.24
N ASP A 30 13.58 14.75 -21.78
CA ASP A 30 15.02 15.01 -21.79
C ASP A 30 15.48 15.36 -20.37
N GLY A 31 16.67 14.88 -20.01
CA GLY A 31 17.29 15.09 -18.71
C GLY A 31 18.68 15.72 -18.82
N ALA A 32 19.36 15.81 -17.67
CA ALA A 32 20.74 16.30 -17.59
C ALA A 32 21.71 15.44 -18.43
N ASN A 33 22.84 16.01 -18.80
CA ASN A 33 23.94 15.33 -19.50
C ASN A 33 23.49 14.60 -20.79
N GLY A 34 22.56 15.19 -21.53
CA GLY A 34 22.05 14.66 -22.80
C GLY A 34 21.24 13.37 -22.66
N SER A 35 20.69 13.08 -21.48
CA SER A 35 19.86 11.88 -21.28
C SER A 35 18.45 12.07 -21.85
N HIS A 36 17.86 10.98 -22.35
CA HIS A 36 16.51 10.92 -22.89
C HIS A 36 15.73 9.80 -22.19
N TRP A 37 14.92 10.14 -21.20
CA TRP A 37 14.25 9.18 -20.34
C TRP A 37 12.90 8.74 -20.92
N GLN A 38 12.64 7.43 -20.86
CA GLN A 38 11.37 6.78 -21.20
C GLN A 38 11.02 5.74 -20.14
N THR A 39 9.75 5.31 -20.09
CA THR A 39 9.30 4.26 -19.17
C THR A 39 8.60 3.13 -19.91
N SER A 40 9.19 1.94 -19.87
CA SER A 40 8.47 0.73 -20.25
C SER A 40 7.62 0.22 -19.09
N LEU A 41 6.43 -0.27 -19.38
CA LEU A 41 5.53 -0.90 -18.42
C LEU A 41 5.09 -2.26 -18.95
N ALA A 42 4.98 -3.23 -18.05
CA ALA A 42 4.49 -4.55 -18.37
C ALA A 42 3.46 -5.02 -17.34
N LEU A 43 2.37 -5.59 -17.83
CA LEU A 43 1.28 -6.15 -17.02
C LEU A 43 1.10 -7.62 -17.38
N TYR A 44 1.04 -8.50 -16.40
CA TYR A 44 0.85 -9.93 -16.60
C TYR A 44 -0.35 -10.43 -15.80
N ASN A 45 -1.33 -11.02 -16.48
CA ASN A 45 -2.44 -11.72 -15.83
C ASN A 45 -2.08 -13.20 -15.68
N ALA A 46 -1.66 -13.60 -14.47
CA ALA A 46 -1.38 -15.00 -14.14
C ALA A 46 -2.65 -15.83 -13.88
N GLY A 47 -3.82 -15.20 -13.85
CA GLY A 47 -5.10 -15.82 -13.53
C GLY A 47 -5.79 -16.44 -14.75
N HIS A 48 -6.99 -17.00 -14.50
CA HIS A 48 -7.79 -17.72 -15.49
C HIS A 48 -9.00 -16.93 -16.02
N LYS A 49 -9.14 -15.66 -15.64
CA LYS A 49 -10.23 -14.78 -16.07
C LYS A 49 -9.65 -13.51 -16.67
N ASP A 50 -10.25 -13.05 -17.75
CA ASP A 50 -9.98 -11.74 -18.32
C ASP A 50 -10.41 -10.65 -17.33
N PHE A 51 -9.66 -9.56 -17.22
CA PHE A 51 -10.08 -8.37 -16.49
C PHE A 51 -9.55 -7.11 -17.17
N THR A 52 -10.21 -5.99 -16.90
CA THR A 52 -9.77 -4.66 -17.36
C THR A 52 -9.03 -3.97 -16.23
N ALA A 53 -7.83 -3.46 -16.52
CA ALA A 53 -7.09 -2.58 -15.63
C ALA A 53 -7.18 -1.12 -16.12
N THR A 54 -7.34 -0.19 -15.20
CA THR A 54 -7.29 1.25 -15.48
C THR A 54 -5.91 1.77 -15.09
N ILE A 55 -5.20 2.40 -16.03
CA ILE A 55 -3.92 3.05 -15.77
C ILE A 55 -4.16 4.56 -15.80
N SER A 56 -3.82 5.22 -14.69
CA SER A 56 -3.90 6.67 -14.50
C SER A 56 -2.50 7.26 -14.40
N PHE A 57 -2.16 8.16 -15.34
CA PHE A 57 -0.97 8.99 -15.26
C PHE A 57 -1.23 10.20 -14.36
N LEU A 58 -0.35 10.38 -13.38
CA LEU A 58 -0.34 11.47 -12.39
C LEU A 58 0.84 12.40 -12.71
N PRO A 59 0.65 13.50 -13.45
CA PRO A 59 1.75 14.39 -13.82
C PRO A 59 2.41 15.04 -12.60
N THR A 60 3.73 15.21 -12.66
CA THR A 60 4.50 15.91 -11.62
C THR A 60 3.92 17.32 -11.38
N GLY A 61 3.65 17.66 -10.12
CA GLY A 61 3.20 18.99 -9.70
C GLY A 61 1.72 19.29 -9.94
N SER A 62 0.95 18.39 -10.56
CA SER A 62 -0.49 18.57 -10.75
C SER A 62 -1.28 17.81 -9.70
N GLY A 63 -1.57 18.44 -8.56
CA GLY A 63 -2.34 17.83 -7.48
C GLY A 63 -3.70 17.31 -7.94
N GLY A 64 -3.84 15.98 -7.99
CA GLY A 64 -5.09 15.29 -8.33
C GLY A 64 -5.48 15.26 -9.81
N SER A 65 -4.72 15.88 -10.72
CA SER A 65 -5.00 15.77 -12.16
C SER A 65 -4.55 14.40 -12.67
N GLN A 66 -5.41 13.72 -13.43
CA GLN A 66 -5.11 12.38 -13.95
C GLN A 66 -5.57 12.24 -15.40
N ASN A 67 -4.75 11.57 -16.20
CA ASN A 67 -5.17 11.03 -17.49
C ASN A 67 -5.28 9.52 -17.35
N GLN A 68 -6.45 8.94 -17.63
CA GLN A 68 -6.70 7.51 -17.44
C GLN A 68 -7.06 6.80 -18.74
N LYS A 69 -6.64 5.54 -18.84
CA LYS A 69 -6.98 4.63 -19.94
C LYS A 69 -7.24 3.23 -19.41
N GLU A 70 -8.18 2.54 -20.04
CA GLU A 70 -8.52 1.15 -19.72
C GLU A 70 -7.84 0.18 -20.68
N PHE A 71 -7.34 -0.93 -20.15
CA PHE A 71 -6.67 -1.98 -20.90
C PHE A 71 -7.24 -3.34 -20.48
N LEU A 72 -7.78 -4.07 -21.46
CA LEU A 72 -8.21 -5.46 -21.27
C LEU A 72 -6.97 -6.36 -21.22
N ILE A 73 -6.84 -7.16 -20.16
CA ILE A 73 -5.78 -8.16 -19.99
C ILE A 73 -6.42 -9.53 -19.93
N LYS A 74 -6.24 -10.32 -20.99
CA LYS A 74 -6.83 -11.67 -21.04
C LYS A 74 -6.14 -12.62 -20.06
N ALA A 75 -6.82 -13.70 -19.71
CA ALA A 75 -6.25 -14.77 -18.91
C ALA A 75 -4.92 -15.27 -19.50
N GLY A 76 -3.85 -15.29 -18.71
CA GLY A 76 -2.50 -15.70 -19.14
C GLY A 76 -1.79 -14.69 -20.06
N GLU A 77 -2.38 -13.54 -20.37
CA GLU A 77 -1.80 -12.55 -21.27
C GLU A 77 -0.80 -11.64 -20.56
N TYR A 78 0.24 -11.27 -21.29
CA TYR A 78 1.21 -10.25 -20.93
C TYR A 78 1.09 -9.06 -21.89
N LEU A 79 0.74 -7.89 -21.37
CA LEU A 79 0.75 -6.63 -22.11
C LEU A 79 2.06 -5.89 -21.84
N TYR A 80 2.66 -5.35 -22.90
CA TYR A 80 3.90 -4.60 -22.81
C TYR A 80 3.83 -3.29 -23.59
N PHE A 81 4.29 -2.24 -22.93
CA PHE A 81 4.41 -0.89 -23.48
C PHE A 81 5.89 -0.52 -23.46
N ASP A 82 6.46 -0.24 -24.64
CA ASP A 82 7.83 0.28 -24.71
C ASP A 82 7.96 1.65 -24.04
N ASP A 83 6.92 2.48 -24.20
CA ASP A 83 6.82 3.80 -23.60
C ASP A 83 5.38 4.08 -23.18
N ILE A 84 5.07 3.86 -21.90
CA ILE A 84 3.71 3.99 -21.38
C ILE A 84 3.16 5.42 -21.48
N LEU A 85 4.00 6.46 -21.48
CA LEU A 85 3.53 7.85 -21.62
C LEU A 85 3.09 8.18 -23.06
N SER A 86 3.55 7.43 -24.07
CA SER A 86 3.03 7.55 -25.43
C SER A 86 1.56 7.17 -25.52
N GLU A 87 1.10 6.22 -24.70
CA GLU A 87 -0.32 5.87 -24.66
C GLU A 87 -1.17 7.06 -24.23
N PHE A 88 -0.66 7.93 -23.37
CA PHE A 88 -1.39 9.13 -22.94
C PHE A 88 -1.14 10.35 -23.83
N SER A 89 -0.27 10.24 -24.84
CA SER A 89 0.19 11.37 -25.67
C SER A 89 0.76 12.53 -24.82
N VAL A 90 1.44 12.21 -23.72
CA VAL A 90 2.03 13.18 -22.78
C VAL A 90 3.55 13.13 -22.79
N LEU A 91 4.17 14.25 -22.40
CA LEU A 91 5.59 14.40 -22.12
C LEU A 91 5.78 14.80 -20.65
N GLY A 92 7.00 14.66 -20.13
CA GLY A 92 7.37 15.06 -18.77
C GLY A 92 7.56 13.86 -17.84
N SER A 93 7.36 14.10 -16.55
CA SER A 93 7.46 13.08 -15.49
C SER A 93 6.17 13.01 -14.68
N GLY A 94 6.03 11.94 -13.92
CA GLY A 94 4.90 11.73 -13.04
C GLY A 94 4.99 10.40 -12.30
N ALA A 95 3.84 9.92 -11.85
CA ALA A 95 3.65 8.57 -11.35
C ALA A 95 2.52 7.87 -12.13
N LEU A 96 2.38 6.56 -11.96
CA LEU A 96 1.20 5.82 -12.41
C LEU A 96 0.45 5.26 -11.20
N LYS A 97 -0.87 5.33 -11.25
CA LYS A 97 -1.79 4.49 -10.48
C LYS A 97 -2.40 3.47 -11.44
N ILE A 98 -2.39 2.20 -11.07
CA ILE A 98 -2.99 1.11 -11.82
C ILE A 98 -4.07 0.51 -10.93
N SER A 99 -5.31 0.49 -11.40
CA SER A 99 -6.46 -0.06 -10.67
C SER A 99 -6.98 -1.28 -11.41
N ALA A 100 -7.20 -2.37 -10.70
CA ALA A 100 -7.86 -3.57 -11.23
C ALA A 100 -8.92 -4.07 -10.25
N PRO A 101 -9.89 -4.91 -10.70
CA PRO A 101 -10.85 -5.52 -9.78
C PRO A 101 -10.15 -6.29 -8.67
N ASP A 102 -10.62 -6.19 -7.43
CA ASP A 102 -9.96 -6.78 -6.26
C ASP A 102 -9.67 -8.29 -6.40
N TYR A 103 -10.59 -9.06 -7.00
CA TYR A 103 -10.39 -10.48 -7.24
C TYR A 103 -9.20 -10.82 -8.16
N SER A 104 -8.67 -9.86 -8.93
CA SER A 104 -7.50 -10.05 -9.79
C SER A 104 -6.19 -9.66 -9.12
N ALA A 105 -6.23 -9.11 -7.90
CA ALA A 105 -5.07 -8.55 -7.22
C ALA A 105 -3.94 -9.55 -7.00
N SER A 106 -4.26 -10.78 -6.61
CA SER A 106 -3.28 -11.85 -6.43
C SER A 106 -2.70 -12.39 -7.75
N ASN A 107 -3.26 -12.00 -8.89
CA ASN A 107 -2.92 -12.53 -10.21
C ASN A 107 -2.32 -11.49 -11.17
N LEU A 108 -2.30 -10.20 -10.80
CA LEU A 108 -1.71 -9.16 -11.63
C LEU A 108 -0.25 -8.93 -11.25
N GLY A 109 0.66 -9.29 -12.14
CA GLY A 109 2.06 -8.86 -12.09
C GLY A 109 2.25 -7.52 -12.78
N VAL A 110 2.97 -6.59 -12.16
CA VAL A 110 3.31 -5.28 -12.72
C VAL A 110 4.81 -5.05 -12.65
N VAL A 111 5.42 -4.69 -13.78
CA VAL A 111 6.85 -4.38 -13.87
C VAL A 111 7.06 -3.08 -14.63
N ALA A 112 7.83 -2.16 -14.06
CA ALA A 112 8.19 -0.90 -14.69
C ALA A 112 9.70 -0.69 -14.73
N LYS A 113 10.18 -0.07 -15.80
CA LYS A 113 11.60 0.32 -15.96
C LYS A 113 11.67 1.71 -16.56
N VAL A 114 12.38 2.61 -15.89
CA VAL A 114 12.75 3.93 -16.42
C VAL A 114 14.13 3.78 -17.04
N TYR A 115 14.28 4.14 -18.31
CA TYR A 115 15.55 3.99 -19.03
C TYR A 115 15.90 5.24 -19.83
N ASN A 116 17.19 5.53 -19.89
CA ASN A 116 17.83 6.45 -20.80
C ASN A 116 18.00 5.77 -22.17
N LEU A 117 17.44 6.36 -23.22
CA LEU A 117 17.56 5.92 -24.59
C LEU A 117 18.78 6.58 -25.26
N THR A 118 19.68 5.78 -25.82
CA THR A 118 20.86 6.24 -26.53
C THR A 118 20.98 5.56 -27.89
N GLU A 119 21.85 6.06 -28.76
CA GLU A 119 22.19 5.39 -30.02
C GLU A 119 22.78 3.98 -29.82
N ASN A 120 23.40 3.74 -28.65
CA ASN A 120 24.09 2.49 -28.32
C ASN A 120 23.22 1.52 -27.49
N GLY A 121 21.95 1.88 -27.20
CA GLY A 121 21.03 1.04 -26.45
C GLY A 121 20.29 1.76 -25.32
N ARG A 122 19.65 0.97 -24.46
CA ARG A 122 18.84 1.43 -23.32
C ARG A 122 19.55 1.11 -22.00
N PHE A 123 19.87 2.14 -21.23
CA PHE A 123 20.45 2.03 -19.89
C PHE A 123 19.38 2.45 -18.90
N GLY A 124 19.03 1.62 -17.91
CA GLY A 124 17.89 1.97 -17.07
C GLY A 124 17.77 1.15 -15.82
N GLN A 125 16.91 1.65 -14.95
CA GLN A 125 16.68 1.21 -13.59
C GLN A 125 15.29 0.59 -13.48
N GLY A 126 15.22 -0.58 -12.86
CA GLY A 126 13.94 -1.17 -12.46
C GLY A 126 13.29 -0.29 -11.41
N ILE A 127 11.98 -0.06 -11.54
CA ILE A 127 11.20 0.72 -10.58
C ILE A 127 10.39 -0.25 -9.72
N ASN A 128 10.51 -0.12 -8.40
CA ASN A 128 9.68 -0.89 -7.48
C ASN A 128 8.22 -0.44 -7.63
N VAL A 129 7.37 -1.37 -8.05
CA VAL A 129 5.92 -1.19 -8.06
C VAL A 129 5.37 -1.64 -6.72
N LEU A 130 4.52 -0.81 -6.10
CA LEU A 130 3.95 -1.09 -4.79
C LEU A 130 2.44 -1.24 -4.91
N GLN A 131 1.90 -2.34 -4.40
CA GLN A 131 0.46 -2.45 -4.16
C GLN A 131 0.08 -1.58 -2.96
N GLU A 132 -1.09 -0.95 -2.98
CA GLU A 132 -1.51 0.02 -1.96
C GLU A 132 -1.46 -0.53 -0.53
N ASN A 133 -1.86 -1.79 -0.35
CA ASN A 133 -1.83 -2.49 0.95
C ASN A 133 -0.42 -2.76 1.49
N ARG A 134 0.63 -2.57 0.68
CA ARG A 134 2.04 -2.67 1.10
C ARG A 134 2.66 -1.30 1.38
N ILE A 135 1.91 -0.21 1.20
CA ILE A 135 2.37 1.15 1.47
C ILE A 135 1.87 1.57 2.86
N LEU A 136 2.81 2.06 3.67
CA LEU A 136 2.58 2.28 5.09
C LEU A 136 1.87 3.60 5.34
N ASP A 137 0.89 3.53 6.22
CA ASP A 137 0.24 4.69 6.82
C ASP A 137 1.13 5.36 7.87
N ALA A 138 0.87 6.64 8.14
CA ALA A 138 1.50 7.33 9.25
C ALA A 138 1.09 6.70 10.62
N PRO A 139 1.98 6.72 11.64
CA PRO A 139 3.31 7.31 11.62
C PRO A 139 4.40 6.33 11.15
N VAL A 140 5.30 6.79 10.30
CA VAL A 140 6.44 5.97 9.83
C VAL A 140 7.66 6.85 9.52
N GLU A 141 8.85 6.31 9.77
CA GLU A 141 10.11 6.95 9.43
C GLU A 141 10.80 6.23 8.26
N TYR A 142 11.14 7.01 7.24
CA TYR A 142 11.89 6.57 6.07
C TYR A 142 13.27 7.21 6.04
N PHE A 143 14.22 6.57 5.36
CA PHE A 143 15.51 7.14 5.03
C PHE A 143 15.96 6.79 3.61
N LEU A 144 16.72 7.71 3.02
CA LEU A 144 17.47 7.53 1.78
C LEU A 144 18.92 7.88 2.04
N ILE A 145 19.82 7.03 1.54
CA ILE A 145 21.26 7.29 1.54
C ILE A 145 21.61 8.01 0.25
N LEU A 146 22.34 9.12 0.37
CA LEU A 146 22.79 9.92 -0.76
C LEU A 146 24.12 9.38 -1.31
N PRO A 147 24.46 9.66 -2.58
CA PRO A 147 25.72 9.20 -3.18
C PRO A 147 26.91 9.73 -2.38
N GLU A 148 28.04 9.02 -2.34
CA GLU A 148 29.23 9.49 -1.61
C GLU A 148 29.88 10.69 -2.31
N ASN A 149 29.85 10.73 -3.64
CA ASN A 149 30.42 11.79 -4.47
C ASN A 149 29.37 12.47 -5.36
N GLU A 150 28.94 13.69 -5.00
CA GLU A 150 27.92 14.45 -5.76
C GLU A 150 28.43 15.07 -7.06
N ASP A 151 29.74 15.14 -7.27
CA ASP A 151 30.31 15.62 -8.54
C ASP A 151 30.25 14.51 -9.60
N GLU A 152 30.42 13.27 -9.18
CA GLU A 152 30.35 12.08 -10.05
C GLU A 152 28.92 11.62 -10.27
N GLU A 153 28.06 11.73 -9.25
CA GLU A 153 26.71 11.17 -9.28
C GLU A 153 25.67 12.19 -8.83
N ARG A 154 24.68 12.46 -9.68
CA ARG A 154 23.52 13.25 -9.29
C ARG A 154 22.50 12.37 -8.59
N PHE A 155 21.74 12.97 -7.67
CA PHE A 155 20.68 12.30 -6.95
C PHE A 155 19.36 13.01 -7.17
N ASN A 156 18.38 12.31 -7.72
CA ASN A 156 17.00 12.77 -7.77
C ASN A 156 16.27 12.23 -6.54
N PHE A 157 15.52 13.08 -5.86
CA PHE A 157 14.67 12.71 -4.73
C PHE A 157 13.22 13.01 -5.09
N GLY A 158 12.29 12.08 -4.86
CA GLY A 158 10.89 12.31 -5.18
C GLY A 158 9.92 11.61 -4.25
N LEU A 159 8.65 11.95 -4.43
CA LEU A 159 7.56 11.35 -3.69
C LEU A 159 6.28 11.25 -4.51
N LEU A 160 5.45 10.28 -4.12
CA LEU A 160 4.04 10.20 -4.46
C LEU A 160 3.23 10.17 -3.17
N SER A 161 2.34 11.15 -2.98
CA SER A 161 1.36 11.13 -1.89
C SER A 161 0.10 10.43 -2.34
N LEU A 162 -0.43 9.52 -1.52
CA LEU A 162 -1.69 8.81 -1.80
C LEU A 162 -2.87 9.56 -1.16
N ASP A 163 -2.65 10.09 0.04
CA ASP A 163 -3.63 10.85 0.82
C ASP A 163 -3.19 12.31 1.06
N ASN A 164 -3.96 13.04 1.86
CA ASN A 164 -3.45 14.25 2.50
C ASN A 164 -2.35 13.83 3.46
N SER A 165 -1.12 14.22 3.16
CA SER A 165 0.05 13.75 3.89
C SER A 165 0.85 14.91 4.47
N SER A 166 1.36 14.71 5.68
CA SER A 166 2.22 15.66 6.38
C SER A 166 3.54 14.98 6.71
N LEU A 167 4.66 15.58 6.27
CA LEU A 167 6.01 15.05 6.47
C LEU A 167 6.94 16.09 7.06
N LYS A 168 7.79 15.62 7.96
CA LYS A 168 8.97 16.33 8.41
C LYS A 168 10.22 15.67 7.83
N PHE A 169 10.95 16.41 7.01
CA PHE A 169 12.20 15.96 6.41
C PHE A 169 13.39 16.51 7.16
N GLN A 170 14.39 15.66 7.38
CA GLN A 170 15.67 16.01 7.98
C GLN A 170 16.80 15.64 7.03
N LEU A 171 17.72 16.58 6.81
CA LEU A 171 18.99 16.33 6.15
C LEU A 171 20.05 16.13 7.22
N LEU A 172 20.76 15.00 7.17
CA LEU A 172 21.79 14.66 8.15
C LEU A 172 23.17 14.62 7.48
N ASP A 173 24.20 15.01 8.22
CA ASP A 173 25.59 14.80 7.82
C ASP A 173 26.02 13.33 8.02
N ARG A 174 27.27 13.01 7.67
CA ARG A 174 27.79 11.64 7.77
C ARG A 174 27.93 11.10 9.20
N TYR A 175 27.83 11.96 10.21
CA TYR A 175 27.91 11.61 11.61
C TYR A 175 26.54 11.59 12.29
N GLY A 176 25.46 11.82 11.52
CA GLY A 176 24.09 11.87 12.01
C GLY A 176 23.69 13.21 12.61
N ASN A 177 24.50 14.28 12.47
CA ASN A 177 24.11 15.60 12.93
C ASN A 177 23.08 16.21 11.96
N LEU A 178 22.07 16.87 12.52
CA LEU A 178 21.07 17.58 11.74
C LEU A 178 21.68 18.81 11.05
N ILE A 179 21.59 18.84 9.72
CA ILE A 179 21.94 19.99 8.90
C ILE A 179 20.73 20.92 8.75
N LYS A 180 19.59 20.35 8.36
CA LYS A 180 18.38 21.10 8.05
C LYS A 180 17.13 20.27 8.28
N GLU A 181 16.06 20.93 8.70
CA GLU A 181 14.73 20.35 8.82
C GLU A 181 13.73 21.19 8.01
N VAL A 182 12.81 20.52 7.30
CA VAL A 182 11.76 21.13 6.50
C VAL A 182 10.48 20.32 6.65
N GLU A 183 9.37 21.01 6.93
CA GLU A 183 8.04 20.40 6.95
C GLU A 183 7.31 20.68 5.62
N LYS A 184 6.58 19.68 5.13
CA LYS A 184 5.79 19.75 3.91
C LYS A 184 4.46 19.03 4.07
N THR A 185 3.45 19.56 3.39
CA THR A 185 2.17 18.89 3.20
C THR A 185 1.93 18.63 1.72
N TYR A 186 1.24 17.54 1.43
CA TYR A 186 0.95 17.11 0.07
C TYR A 186 -0.51 16.71 -0.03
N SER A 187 -1.15 17.08 -1.13
CA SER A 187 -2.52 16.64 -1.45
C SER A 187 -2.53 15.17 -1.91
N PRO A 188 -3.69 14.50 -1.89
CA PRO A 188 -3.84 13.15 -2.43
C PRO A 188 -3.41 13.08 -3.90
N LEU A 189 -2.81 11.95 -4.26
CA LEU A 189 -2.37 11.61 -5.62
C LEU A 189 -1.47 12.70 -6.22
N PHE A 190 -0.63 13.31 -5.38
CA PHE A 190 0.35 14.33 -5.77
C PHE A 190 1.73 13.72 -5.95
N HIS A 191 2.32 13.93 -7.13
CA HIS A 191 3.70 13.53 -7.43
C HIS A 191 4.63 14.74 -7.53
N ILE A 192 5.85 14.62 -6.99
CA ILE A 192 6.94 15.57 -7.26
C ILE A 192 8.30 14.90 -7.24
N GLN A 193 9.23 15.44 -8.03
CA GLN A 193 10.65 15.08 -8.01
C GLN A 193 11.53 16.34 -7.99
N TYR A 194 12.60 16.27 -7.21
CA TYR A 194 13.64 17.27 -7.08
C TYR A 194 14.91 16.75 -7.77
N ASN A 195 15.26 17.36 -8.91
CA ASN A 195 16.30 16.84 -9.81
C ASN A 195 17.74 17.18 -9.37
N GLN A 196 17.94 18.14 -8.47
CA GLN A 196 19.21 18.30 -7.74
C GLN A 196 19.14 17.73 -6.32
N GLY A 197 18.20 16.81 -6.10
CA GLY A 197 18.04 16.07 -4.86
C GLY A 197 17.77 16.98 -3.67
N TYR A 198 18.64 16.91 -2.67
CA TYR A 198 18.46 17.60 -1.41
C TYR A 198 18.74 19.12 -1.50
N LYS A 199 19.59 19.57 -2.44
CA LYS A 199 19.99 20.99 -2.51
C LYS A 199 18.80 21.88 -2.84
N ASP A 200 18.05 21.52 -3.89
CA ASP A 200 16.81 22.21 -4.26
C ASP A 200 15.73 22.08 -3.18
N PHE A 201 15.66 20.95 -2.50
CA PHE A 201 14.60 20.70 -1.52
C PHE A 201 14.83 21.42 -0.18
N PHE A 202 16.03 21.30 0.38
CA PHE A 202 16.41 21.88 1.68
C PHE A 202 17.00 23.30 1.57
N GLN A 203 17.28 23.78 0.36
CA GLN A 203 17.83 25.11 0.08
C GLN A 203 19.15 25.33 0.86
N THR A 204 20.07 24.38 0.74
CA THR A 204 21.38 24.39 1.41
C THR A 204 22.47 23.77 0.55
N ASP A 205 23.65 24.37 0.56
CA ASP A 205 24.87 23.84 -0.06
C ASP A 205 25.69 22.95 0.89
N GLN A 206 25.30 22.87 2.17
CA GLN A 206 25.99 21.99 3.12
C GLN A 206 25.79 20.53 2.73
N ARG A 207 26.89 19.76 2.70
CA ARG A 207 26.90 18.36 2.28
C ARG A 207 26.07 17.46 3.19
N GLY A 208 24.97 16.92 2.67
CA GLY A 208 24.16 15.89 3.33
C GLY A 208 24.51 14.48 2.86
N TYR A 209 24.24 13.50 3.70
CA TYR A 209 24.48 12.07 3.43
C TYR A 209 23.21 11.22 3.59
N VAL A 210 22.26 11.68 4.41
CA VAL A 210 20.99 10.97 4.63
C VAL A 210 19.84 11.97 4.57
N ILE A 211 18.80 11.63 3.82
CA ILE A 211 17.49 12.27 3.92
C ILE A 211 16.62 11.36 4.78
N LYS A 212 16.18 11.84 5.93
CA LYS A 212 15.17 11.17 6.77
C LYS A 212 13.82 11.83 6.55
N GLY A 213 12.79 11.04 6.25
CA GLY A 213 11.41 11.50 6.10
C GLY A 213 10.54 10.92 7.20
N ILE A 214 9.98 11.76 8.06
CA ILE A 214 9.09 11.37 9.15
C ILE A 214 7.66 11.70 8.71
N LEU A 215 6.91 10.67 8.34
CA LEU A 215 5.51 10.78 7.95
C LEU A 215 4.65 10.83 9.23
N THR A 216 3.95 11.94 9.44
CA THR A 216 3.12 12.16 10.63
C THR A 216 1.63 12.00 10.35
N GLU A 217 1.24 12.12 9.09
CA GLU A 217 -0.15 11.97 8.63
C GLU A 217 -0.14 11.47 7.18
N GLY A 218 -1.15 10.68 6.81
CA GLY A 218 -1.37 10.21 5.44
C GLY A 218 -0.51 9.02 5.05
N LYS A 219 -0.30 8.89 3.74
CA LYS A 219 0.36 7.76 3.09
C LYS A 219 1.18 8.25 1.90
N VAL A 220 2.44 7.83 1.83
CA VAL A 220 3.38 8.26 0.78
C VAL A 220 4.27 7.13 0.30
N ILE A 221 4.76 7.26 -0.93
CA ILE A 221 5.91 6.53 -1.45
C ILE A 221 7.06 7.52 -1.61
N LEU A 222 8.15 7.33 -0.88
CA LEU A 222 9.38 8.12 -1.03
C LEU A 222 10.43 7.32 -1.80
N TYR A 223 11.17 7.98 -2.68
CA TYR A 223 12.20 7.32 -3.47
C TYR A 223 13.38 8.23 -3.80
N GLY A 224 14.50 7.60 -4.16
CA GLY A 224 15.70 8.22 -4.68
C GLY A 224 16.16 7.56 -5.98
N SER A 225 16.79 8.32 -6.86
CA SER A 225 17.45 7.80 -8.05
C SER A 225 18.83 8.43 -8.19
N GLN A 226 19.85 7.60 -8.05
CA GLN A 226 21.25 7.96 -8.20
C GLN A 226 21.65 7.71 -9.64
N VAL A 227 22.27 8.70 -10.30
CA VAL A 227 22.63 8.60 -11.71
C VAL A 227 24.04 9.11 -11.92
N ASP A 228 24.88 8.28 -12.52
CA ASP A 228 26.25 8.64 -12.89
C ASP A 228 26.24 9.76 -13.94
N ASN A 229 26.99 10.83 -13.69
CA ASN A 229 26.98 12.02 -14.53
C ASN A 229 27.65 11.81 -15.89
N LYS A 230 28.52 10.80 -16.02
CA LYS A 230 29.28 10.54 -17.25
C LYS A 230 28.53 9.60 -18.20
N THR A 231 27.90 8.57 -17.66
CA THR A 231 27.28 7.46 -18.40
C THR A 231 25.76 7.54 -18.44
N ASN A 232 25.16 8.31 -17.53
CA ASN A 232 23.71 8.30 -17.26
C ASN A 232 23.17 6.94 -16.80
N ASP A 233 24.04 6.05 -16.31
CA ASP A 233 23.60 4.81 -15.67
C ASP A 233 22.99 5.11 -14.30
N GLY A 234 21.86 4.47 -14.01
CA GLY A 234 20.98 4.85 -12.91
C GLY A 234 20.65 3.68 -12.00
N ALA A 235 20.54 3.97 -10.71
CA ALA A 235 20.03 3.06 -9.70
C ALA A 235 18.85 3.70 -8.97
N PHE A 236 17.74 2.96 -8.89
CA PHE A 236 16.55 3.37 -8.17
C PHE A 236 16.56 2.76 -6.77
N TYR A 237 16.19 3.58 -5.78
CA TYR A 237 16.06 3.19 -4.40
C TYR A 237 14.70 3.62 -3.88
N LEU A 238 13.90 2.66 -3.44
CA LEU A 238 12.77 2.96 -2.57
C LEU A 238 13.32 3.41 -1.21
N ALA A 239 12.72 4.44 -0.60
CA ALA A 239 13.12 4.84 0.73
C ALA A 239 12.86 3.69 1.71
N GLN A 240 13.85 3.38 2.52
CA GLN A 240 13.77 2.28 3.47
C GLN A 240 13.19 2.79 4.79
N ASN A 241 12.45 1.93 5.48
CA ASN A 241 12.15 2.09 6.89
C ASN A 241 13.06 1.13 7.67
N LEU A 242 13.44 1.50 8.90
CA LEU A 242 14.19 0.60 9.78
C LEU A 242 13.28 -0.27 10.65
N LYS A 243 11.97 0.00 10.60
CA LYS A 243 10.94 -0.87 11.11
C LYS A 243 10.24 -1.45 9.89
N SER A 244 10.40 -2.76 9.67
CA SER A 244 9.42 -3.43 8.83
C SER A 244 8.05 -3.21 9.48
N ASN A 245 7.04 -3.07 8.65
CA ASN A 245 5.77 -2.46 9.01
C ASN A 245 4.69 -3.32 8.36
N GLU A 246 4.99 -4.63 8.25
CA GLU A 246 4.05 -5.59 7.73
C GLU A 246 2.92 -5.63 8.76
N PRO A 247 1.68 -5.39 8.34
CA PRO A 247 0.61 -5.29 9.31
C PRO A 247 0.50 -6.63 10.07
N PRO A 248 0.13 -6.57 11.37
CA PRO A 248 -0.08 -7.78 12.12
C PRO A 248 -1.16 -8.62 11.43
N TYR A 249 -1.02 -9.94 11.48
CA TYR A 249 -1.97 -10.86 10.87
C TYR A 249 -2.56 -11.80 11.91
N LEU A 250 -3.74 -12.33 11.60
CA LEU A 250 -4.41 -13.34 12.38
C LEU A 250 -3.63 -14.67 12.30
N GLU A 251 -3.27 -15.26 13.45
CA GLU A 251 -2.82 -16.65 13.50
C GLU A 251 -4.00 -17.59 13.76
N GLY A 252 -5.00 -17.11 14.51
CA GLY A 252 -6.21 -17.88 14.81
C GLY A 252 -6.91 -17.47 16.10
N VAL A 253 -7.76 -18.36 16.61
CA VAL A 253 -8.51 -18.18 17.86
C VAL A 253 -8.22 -19.33 18.83
N ASP A 254 -7.89 -18.96 20.06
CA ASP A 254 -7.79 -19.82 21.23
C ASP A 254 -9.13 -19.76 21.97
N ALA A 255 -9.99 -20.74 21.67
CA ALA A 255 -11.37 -20.79 22.14
C ALA A 255 -11.48 -21.26 23.58
N ALA A 256 -10.49 -22.00 24.07
CA ALA A 256 -10.41 -22.44 25.46
C ALA A 256 -9.66 -21.45 26.39
N SER A 257 -9.10 -20.38 25.83
CA SER A 257 -8.21 -19.44 26.54
C SER A 257 -7.05 -20.13 27.27
N ASN A 258 -6.51 -21.21 26.71
CA ASN A 258 -5.49 -22.06 27.34
C ASN A 258 -4.07 -21.83 26.79
N GLY A 259 -3.91 -20.91 25.84
CA GLY A 259 -2.65 -20.58 25.17
C GLY A 259 -2.40 -21.37 23.88
N THR A 260 -3.30 -22.26 23.48
CA THR A 260 -3.21 -23.04 22.23
C THR A 260 -4.24 -22.52 21.24
N ILE A 261 -3.85 -22.37 19.97
CA ILE A 261 -4.78 -21.98 18.90
C ILE A 261 -5.61 -23.20 18.50
N ASP A 262 -6.94 -23.09 18.64
CA ASP A 262 -7.90 -24.13 18.31
C ASP A 262 -8.39 -24.01 16.86
N PHE A 263 -8.63 -22.78 16.40
CA PHE A 263 -9.06 -22.45 15.04
C PHE A 263 -7.99 -21.61 14.38
N LYS A 264 -7.52 -21.98 13.19
CA LYS A 264 -6.39 -21.31 12.52
C LYS A 264 -6.85 -20.51 11.30
N ASP A 265 -6.06 -19.50 10.98
CA ASP A 265 -5.98 -18.90 9.65
C ASP A 265 -4.75 -19.53 8.97
N GLU A 266 -4.95 -20.57 8.16
CA GLU A 266 -3.86 -21.33 7.55
C GLU A 266 -3.24 -20.62 6.34
N ASN A 267 -4.02 -19.79 5.66
CA ASN A 267 -3.59 -19.09 4.44
C ASN A 267 -3.08 -17.66 4.72
N MET A 268 -3.22 -17.18 5.96
CA MET A 268 -2.81 -15.87 6.46
C MET A 268 -3.48 -14.72 5.69
N ASP A 269 -4.75 -14.88 5.34
CA ASP A 269 -5.54 -13.86 4.63
C ASP A 269 -6.36 -12.94 5.56
N ASN A 270 -6.23 -13.11 6.88
CA ASN A 270 -6.98 -12.43 7.93
C ASN A 270 -8.47 -12.79 7.99
N ILE A 271 -8.88 -13.88 7.36
CA ILE A 271 -10.22 -14.47 7.49
C ILE A 271 -10.04 -15.83 8.16
N LEU A 272 -10.68 -16.02 9.31
CA LEU A 272 -10.60 -17.32 9.98
C LEU A 272 -11.27 -18.38 9.10
N ASP A 273 -10.55 -19.46 8.81
CA ASP A 273 -10.99 -20.52 7.90
C ASP A 273 -12.23 -21.28 8.41
N GLU A 274 -12.41 -21.31 9.73
CA GLU A 274 -13.48 -22.04 10.40
C GLU A 274 -14.44 -21.12 11.17
N THR A 275 -15.71 -21.52 11.21
CA THR A 275 -16.75 -20.83 12.00
C THR A 275 -16.72 -21.29 13.45
N ILE A 276 -16.74 -20.34 14.38
CA ILE A 276 -16.85 -20.61 15.81
C ILE A 276 -18.33 -20.72 16.18
N TYR A 277 -18.69 -21.84 16.82
CA TYR A 277 -20.07 -22.11 17.23
C TYR A 277 -20.26 -21.86 18.73
N PHE A 278 -21.36 -21.16 19.05
CA PHE A 278 -21.81 -20.91 20.43
C PHE A 278 -23.20 -21.50 20.62
N ASN A 279 -23.48 -22.09 21.77
CA ASN A 279 -24.84 -22.54 22.12
C ASN A 279 -25.63 -21.41 22.80
N GLU A 280 -26.93 -21.31 22.48
CA GLU A 280 -27.91 -20.50 23.21
C GLU A 280 -28.14 -21.08 24.61
N GLY A 281 -28.21 -20.22 25.62
CA GLY A 281 -28.75 -20.57 26.93
C GLY A 281 -27.84 -20.28 28.12
N TYR A 282 -28.48 -20.10 29.28
CA TYR A 282 -27.83 -19.89 30.56
C TYR A 282 -27.27 -21.22 31.11
N PRO A 283 -26.06 -21.29 31.68
CA PRO A 283 -25.02 -20.26 31.80
C PRO A 283 -23.79 -20.66 30.95
N PHE A 284 -23.70 -20.20 29.71
CA PHE A 284 -22.45 -20.33 28.96
C PHE A 284 -21.82 -18.95 28.76
N ASP A 285 -20.98 -18.58 29.71
CA ASP A 285 -20.06 -17.45 29.56
C ASP A 285 -18.92 -17.92 28.65
N TYR A 286 -18.84 -17.39 27.41
CA TYR A 286 -17.74 -17.74 26.50
C TYR A 286 -16.59 -16.76 26.68
N LEU A 287 -15.42 -17.32 26.99
CA LEU A 287 -14.17 -16.59 27.05
C LEU A 287 -13.18 -17.18 26.05
N PHE A 288 -12.81 -16.40 25.05
CA PHE A 288 -11.83 -16.79 24.04
C PHE A 288 -10.85 -15.65 23.80
N SER A 289 -9.72 -15.96 23.13
CA SER A 289 -8.76 -14.94 22.74
C SER A 289 -8.38 -15.05 21.28
N ILE A 290 -8.31 -13.89 20.62
CA ILE A 290 -7.80 -13.77 19.26
C ILE A 290 -6.27 -13.74 19.36
N LYS A 291 -5.60 -14.57 18.55
CA LYS A 291 -4.14 -14.61 18.45
C LYS A 291 -3.74 -13.99 17.13
N ALA A 292 -2.95 -12.93 17.24
CA ALA A 292 -2.36 -12.25 16.11
C ALA A 292 -0.85 -12.19 16.29
N LYS A 293 -0.16 -12.11 15.17
CA LYS A 293 1.28 -11.99 15.14
C LYS A 293 1.69 -10.85 14.25
N ASP A 294 2.62 -10.09 14.78
CA ASP A 294 3.35 -9.12 14.02
C ASP A 294 4.59 -9.79 13.40
N PRO A 295 4.85 -9.65 12.08
CA PRO A 295 6.05 -10.19 11.44
C PRO A 295 7.36 -9.68 12.05
N GLU A 296 7.35 -8.48 12.63
CA GLU A 296 8.51 -7.86 13.30
C GLU A 296 8.61 -8.20 14.80
N GLY A 297 7.57 -8.82 15.35
CA GLY A 297 7.47 -9.18 16.76
C GLY A 297 7.05 -8.02 17.65
N ASP A 298 6.51 -6.94 17.10
CA ASP A 298 5.94 -5.83 17.86
C ASP A 298 4.64 -6.26 18.59
N PRO A 299 4.33 -5.69 19.77
CA PRO A 299 3.12 -6.03 20.51
C PRO A 299 1.84 -5.59 19.78
N VAL A 300 0.94 -6.54 19.50
CA VAL A 300 -0.34 -6.26 18.84
C VAL A 300 -1.42 -5.87 19.85
N THR A 301 -2.18 -4.84 19.53
CA THR A 301 -3.39 -4.40 20.24
C THR A 301 -4.64 -4.66 19.40
N PHE A 302 -5.75 -4.94 20.09
CA PHE A 302 -7.00 -5.37 19.48
C PHE A 302 -8.12 -4.36 19.72
N LYS A 303 -9.00 -4.19 18.74
CA LYS A 303 -10.23 -3.39 18.87
C LYS A 303 -11.37 -4.03 18.09
N ILE A 304 -12.47 -4.33 18.77
CA ILE A 304 -13.68 -4.87 18.12
C ILE A 304 -14.44 -3.72 17.43
N LEU A 305 -14.71 -3.88 16.14
CA LEU A 305 -15.35 -2.84 15.32
C LEU A 305 -16.87 -2.96 15.28
N ASN A 306 -17.39 -4.18 15.25
CA ASN A 306 -18.82 -4.48 15.12
C ASN A 306 -19.31 -5.50 16.18
N PRO A 307 -19.14 -5.23 17.49
CA PRO A 307 -19.47 -6.19 18.53
C PRO A 307 -20.97 -6.55 18.51
N PRO A 308 -21.35 -7.84 18.44
CA PRO A 308 -22.72 -8.25 18.71
C PRO A 308 -23.10 -7.95 20.15
N LYS A 309 -24.40 -7.96 20.43
CA LYS A 309 -24.91 -7.65 21.76
C LYS A 309 -24.40 -8.69 22.76
N GLY A 310 -23.90 -8.23 23.91
CA GLY A 310 -23.31 -9.11 24.93
C GLY A 310 -21.83 -9.44 24.72
N MET A 311 -21.20 -8.94 23.65
CA MET A 311 -19.76 -9.08 23.44
C MET A 311 -18.97 -7.89 24.00
N VAL A 312 -17.88 -8.20 24.71
CA VAL A 312 -16.98 -7.20 25.31
C VAL A 312 -15.53 -7.65 25.14
N LEU A 313 -14.67 -6.73 24.68
CA LEU A 313 -13.22 -6.91 24.73
C LEU A 313 -12.73 -6.62 26.15
N LEU A 314 -12.30 -7.65 26.87
CA LEU A 314 -11.83 -7.54 28.25
C LEU A 314 -10.39 -7.02 28.35
N SER A 315 -9.54 -7.40 27.39
CA SER A 315 -8.13 -6.99 27.36
C SER A 315 -7.69 -6.68 25.93
N PRO A 316 -7.51 -5.39 25.58
CA PRO A 316 -7.00 -4.99 24.28
C PRO A 316 -5.58 -5.43 23.97
N GLN A 317 -4.75 -5.79 24.97
CA GLN A 317 -3.37 -6.25 24.75
C GLN A 317 -3.29 -7.78 24.60
N GLU A 318 -4.26 -8.51 25.14
CA GLU A 318 -4.26 -9.98 25.12
C GLU A 318 -5.30 -10.56 24.14
N GLY A 319 -6.08 -9.70 23.47
CA GLY A 319 -7.14 -10.11 22.55
C GLY A 319 -8.26 -10.90 23.23
N LYS A 320 -8.45 -10.75 24.56
CA LYS A 320 -9.43 -11.53 25.33
C LYS A 320 -10.83 -10.96 25.19
N ILE A 321 -11.75 -11.80 24.73
CA ILE A 321 -13.14 -11.46 24.47
C ILE A 321 -14.06 -12.28 25.38
N TYR A 322 -14.99 -11.58 26.00
CA TYR A 322 -16.16 -12.16 26.64
C TYR A 322 -17.34 -12.07 25.68
N TYR A 323 -18.11 -13.15 25.55
CA TYR A 323 -19.35 -13.15 24.79
C TYR A 323 -20.44 -13.94 25.51
N ASP A 324 -21.56 -13.26 25.73
CA ASP A 324 -22.83 -13.84 26.19
C ASP A 324 -23.87 -13.64 25.07
N PRO A 325 -24.15 -14.68 24.26
CA PRO A 325 -25.04 -14.58 23.10
C PRO A 325 -26.47 -14.16 23.49
N ASP A 326 -26.99 -13.11 22.85
CA ASP A 326 -28.39 -12.72 23.02
C ASP A 326 -29.32 -13.63 22.20
N LYS A 327 -30.58 -13.79 22.64
CA LYS A 327 -31.60 -14.54 21.87
C LYS A 327 -31.77 -14.04 20.43
N GLY A 328 -31.45 -12.77 20.17
CA GLY A 328 -31.46 -12.18 18.84
C GLY A 328 -30.38 -12.75 17.89
N ASP A 329 -29.30 -13.31 18.42
CA ASP A 329 -28.15 -13.82 17.65
C ASP A 329 -28.35 -15.26 17.16
N VAL A 330 -29.37 -15.96 17.71
CA VAL A 330 -29.66 -17.37 17.43
C VAL A 330 -29.96 -17.59 15.95
N ASN A 331 -29.29 -18.59 15.34
CA ASN A 331 -29.33 -18.90 13.91
C ASN A 331 -28.83 -17.77 12.99
N GLN A 332 -28.21 -16.71 13.53
CA GLN A 332 -27.53 -15.71 12.72
C GLN A 332 -26.06 -16.09 12.49
N ARG A 333 -25.56 -15.77 11.30
CA ARG A 333 -24.12 -15.73 11.04
C ARG A 333 -23.63 -14.32 11.30
N ILE A 334 -22.61 -14.20 12.14
CA ILE A 334 -22.00 -12.93 12.51
C ILE A 334 -20.56 -12.98 12.02
N ASN A 335 -20.16 -12.03 11.19
CA ASN A 335 -18.75 -11.84 10.84
C ASN A 335 -18.20 -10.75 11.76
N LEU A 336 -17.52 -11.17 12.81
CA LEU A 336 -16.88 -10.25 13.75
C LEU A 336 -15.64 -9.65 13.07
N GLU A 337 -15.58 -8.32 13.02
CA GLU A 337 -14.45 -7.55 12.51
C GLU A 337 -13.64 -7.01 13.69
N VAL A 338 -12.34 -7.31 13.67
CA VAL A 338 -11.40 -6.89 14.70
C VAL A 338 -10.21 -6.20 14.06
N GLU A 339 -9.93 -4.97 14.49
CA GLU A 339 -8.72 -4.24 14.11
C GLU A 339 -7.54 -4.77 14.94
N LEU A 340 -6.49 -5.18 14.24
CA LEU A 340 -5.18 -5.53 14.78
C LEU A 340 -4.24 -4.35 14.56
N ASN A 341 -3.52 -3.91 15.59
CA ASN A 341 -2.70 -2.70 15.54
C ASN A 341 -1.45 -2.85 16.41
N ASP A 342 -0.27 -2.82 15.80
CA ASP A 342 1.05 -2.88 16.45
C ASP A 342 1.63 -1.48 16.79
N GLY A 343 0.91 -0.40 16.46
CA GLY A 343 1.34 0.99 16.58
C GLY A 343 1.95 1.62 15.32
N LEU A 344 2.15 0.84 14.26
CA LEU A 344 2.84 1.16 13.02
C LEU A 344 2.08 0.69 11.76
N GLY A 345 1.55 -0.53 11.77
CA GLY A 345 0.67 -1.17 10.80
C GLY A 345 -0.68 -1.56 11.40
N LYS A 346 -1.69 -1.66 10.53
CA LYS A 346 -3.03 -2.13 10.91
C LYS A 346 -3.57 -3.12 9.90
N SER A 347 -4.31 -4.10 10.40
CA SER A 347 -5.15 -4.97 9.59
C SER A 347 -6.51 -5.12 10.25
N ILE A 348 -7.48 -5.60 9.46
CA ILE A 348 -8.76 -6.03 9.97
C ILE A 348 -8.84 -7.53 9.71
N CYS A 349 -9.13 -8.29 10.75
CA CYS A 349 -9.45 -9.71 10.60
C CYS A 349 -10.96 -9.96 10.76
N GLN A 350 -11.43 -11.01 10.09
CA GLN A 350 -12.81 -11.45 10.10
C GLN A 350 -12.92 -12.83 10.76
N ILE A 351 -13.78 -12.91 11.78
CA ILE A 351 -14.03 -14.14 12.52
C ILE A 351 -15.51 -14.51 12.33
N PRO A 352 -15.82 -15.58 11.58
CA PRO A 352 -17.18 -16.03 11.41
C PRO A 352 -17.66 -16.74 12.68
N LEU A 353 -18.78 -16.29 13.22
CA LEU A 353 -19.43 -16.81 14.42
C LEU A 353 -20.84 -17.27 14.09
N GLN A 354 -21.32 -18.31 14.78
CA GLN A 354 -22.69 -18.77 14.67
C GLN A 354 -23.24 -19.21 16.03
N VAL A 355 -24.40 -18.68 16.41
CA VAL A 355 -25.12 -19.12 17.61
C VAL A 355 -26.15 -20.18 17.22
N ILE A 356 -26.07 -21.35 17.85
CA ILE A 356 -26.98 -22.48 17.64
C ILE A 356 -27.92 -22.66 18.85
N PRO A 357 -29.16 -23.15 18.64
CA PRO A 357 -30.16 -23.30 19.69
C PRO A 357 -29.82 -24.29 20.80
#